data_AF-A0A368GR52-F1
#
_entry.id   AF-A0A368GR52-F1
#
_cell.length_a   1.000
_cell.length_b   1.000
_cell.length_c   1.000
_cell.angle_alpha   90.00
_cell.angle_beta   90.00
_cell.angle_gamma   90.00
#
_symmetry.space_group_name_H-M   'P 1'
#
loop_
_entity.id
_entity.type
_entity.pdbx_description
1 polymer ?
#
loop_
_entity_poly.entity_id
_entity_poly.type
_entity_poly.pdbx_seq_one_letter_code
_entity_poly.pdbx_strand_id
1 'polypeptide(L)'
;MQTDDDNFLMRNPDEGQDPPRDSNAKTDYFQQKLDHFDDSSTETSRQRYFYNFKYTNGSRNIKAVFLRLGGEGPLHISTVSNEATPMMMWAKQYGAAVFSLEHRFYGVSRPKPYVC
;
A
#
# COMPACT_ATOMS: atom_id res chain seq x y z
N MET A 1 23.31 -3.04 -18.43
CA MET A 1 24.08 -3.27 -17.18
C MET A 1 23.19 -2.78 -16.06
N GLN A 2 22.32 -3.66 -15.57
CA GLN A 2 21.36 -3.38 -14.50
C GLN A 2 22.15 -3.45 -13.20
N THR A 3 22.35 -2.32 -12.52
CA THR A 3 23.24 -2.27 -11.37
C THR A 3 22.57 -2.91 -10.17
N ASP A 4 23.37 -3.55 -9.32
CA ASP A 4 22.95 -4.25 -8.10
C ASP A 4 22.19 -3.35 -7.10
N ASP A 5 22.16 -2.04 -7.36
CA ASP A 5 21.45 -1.00 -6.60
C ASP A 5 19.92 -1.06 -6.79
N ASP A 6 19.41 -1.51 -7.95
CA ASP A 6 17.97 -1.68 -8.18
C ASP A 6 17.38 -2.78 -7.30
N ASN A 7 18.22 -3.74 -6.90
CA ASN A 7 17.86 -4.82 -5.99
C ASN A 7 17.73 -4.32 -4.55
N PHE A 8 18.47 -3.27 -4.20
CA PHE A 8 18.39 -2.59 -2.90
C PHE A 8 17.16 -1.68 -2.81
N LEU A 9 16.86 -0.93 -3.88
CA LEU A 9 15.76 0.04 -3.91
C LEU A 9 14.36 -0.58 -4.03
N MET A 10 14.26 -1.87 -4.34
CA MET A 10 12.97 -2.52 -4.60
C MET A 10 12.67 -3.72 -3.69
N ARG A 11 13.45 -3.87 -2.62
CA ARG A 11 13.15 -4.84 -1.56
C ARG A 11 11.95 -4.36 -0.75
N ASN A 12 11.23 -5.27 -0.10
CA ASN A 12 10.19 -4.90 0.85
C ASN A 12 10.83 -4.07 1.99
N PRO A 13 10.57 -2.76 2.09
CA PRO A 13 11.23 -1.94 3.10
C PRO A 13 10.68 -2.21 4.51
N ASP A 14 9.49 -2.81 4.59
CA ASP A 14 8.82 -3.12 5.86
C ASP A 14 9.06 -4.58 6.28
N GLU A 15 9.98 -5.30 5.62
CA GLU A 15 10.35 -6.67 5.99
C GLU A 15 11.01 -6.67 7.38
N GLY A 16 10.32 -7.23 8.37
CA GLY A 16 10.76 -7.24 9.77
C GLY A 16 10.50 -5.94 10.55
N GLN A 17 9.76 -4.99 9.97
CA GLN A 17 9.28 -3.82 10.70
C GLN A 17 7.82 -4.03 11.10
N ASP A 18 7.59 -4.21 12.40
CA ASP A 18 6.23 -4.18 12.94
C ASP A 18 5.72 -2.73 12.96
N PRO A 19 4.46 -2.49 12.57
CA PRO A 19 3.85 -1.19 12.80
C PRO A 19 3.88 -0.86 14.31
N PRO A 20 3.80 0.43 14.69
CA PRO A 20 3.72 0.81 16.09
C PRO A 20 2.66 -0.02 16.83
N ARG A 21 2.94 -0.45 18.07
CA ARG A 21 2.04 -1.36 18.85
C ARG A 21 0.58 -0.87 18.94
N ASP A 22 0.36 0.43 18.88
CA ASP A 22 -0.98 1.06 18.96
C ASP A 22 -1.58 1.42 17.58
N SER A 23 -1.01 0.86 16.52
CA SER A 23 -1.46 1.07 15.14
C SER A 23 -2.31 -0.11 14.68
N ASN A 24 -3.51 0.19 14.18
CA ASN A 24 -4.34 -0.78 13.44
C ASN A 24 -3.94 -0.87 11.95
N ALA A 25 -2.76 -0.35 11.59
CA ALA A 25 -2.22 -0.47 10.25
C ALA A 25 -1.93 -1.93 9.92
N LYS A 26 -2.37 -2.37 8.76
CA LYS A 26 -2.17 -3.71 8.25
C LYS A 26 -1.77 -3.67 6.79
N THR A 27 -1.03 -4.68 6.36
CA THR A 27 -0.61 -4.90 4.98
C THR A 27 -1.45 -6.00 4.38
N ASP A 28 -1.92 -5.80 3.16
CA ASP A 28 -2.61 -6.84 2.40
C ASP A 28 -2.38 -6.65 0.90
N TYR A 29 -2.89 -7.58 0.10
CA TYR A 29 -2.69 -7.62 -1.34
C TYR A 29 -4.01 -7.92 -2.03
N PHE A 30 -4.27 -7.22 -3.13
CA PHE A 30 -5.41 -7.53 -4.00
C PHE A 30 -4.93 -7.96 -5.39
N GLN A 31 -5.78 -8.71 -6.08
CA GLN A 31 -5.52 -9.13 -7.45
C GLN A 31 -5.88 -8.00 -8.40
N GLN A 32 -4.86 -7.48 -9.09
CA GLN A 32 -4.98 -6.41 -10.06
C GLN A 32 -4.80 -6.96 -11.47
N LYS A 33 -5.62 -6.52 -12.43
CA LYS A 33 -5.44 -6.88 -13.85
C LYS A 33 -4.04 -6.44 -14.31
N LEU A 34 -3.34 -7.33 -15.00
CA LEU A 34 -1.99 -7.05 -15.48
C LEU A 34 -2.04 -5.93 -16.54
N ASP A 35 -2.86 -6.15 -17.58
CA ASP A 35 -3.04 -5.24 -18.69
C ASP A 35 -4.48 -4.68 -18.71
N HIS A 36 -4.62 -3.39 -18.39
CA HIS A 36 -5.90 -2.69 -18.43
C HIS A 36 -6.31 -2.23 -19.83
N PHE A 37 -5.43 -2.32 -20.82
CA PHE A 37 -5.67 -1.90 -22.21
C PHE A 37 -6.07 -3.05 -23.13
N ASP A 38 -5.82 -4.29 -22.73
CA ASP A 38 -6.28 -5.50 -23.41
C ASP A 38 -7.45 -6.14 -22.65
N ASP A 39 -8.67 -5.98 -23.14
CA ASP A 39 -9.88 -6.56 -22.54
C ASP A 39 -9.91 -8.09 -22.56
N SER A 40 -9.10 -8.74 -23.43
CA SER A 40 -9.00 -10.20 -23.48
C SER A 40 -8.03 -10.77 -22.44
N SER A 41 -7.14 -9.94 -21.87
CA SER A 41 -6.17 -10.37 -20.88
C SER A 41 -6.85 -10.75 -19.55
N THR A 42 -6.65 -12.00 -19.14
CA THR A 42 -7.09 -12.52 -17.83
C THR A 42 -5.94 -12.60 -16.82
N GLU A 43 -4.74 -12.14 -17.19
CA GLU A 43 -3.58 -12.16 -16.31
C GLU A 43 -3.79 -11.18 -15.14
N THR A 44 -3.42 -11.61 -13.93
CA THR A 44 -3.48 -10.78 -12.72
C THR A 44 -2.14 -10.77 -12.00
N SER A 45 -1.91 -9.70 -11.24
CA SER A 45 -0.76 -9.52 -10.37
C SER A 45 -1.20 -9.13 -8.97
N ARG A 46 -0.39 -9.45 -7.96
CA ARG A 46 -0.65 -9.05 -6.58
C ARG A 46 -0.11 -7.64 -6.35
N GLN A 47 -1.01 -6.69 -6.13
CA GLN A 47 -0.66 -5.32 -5.77
C GLN A 47 -0.84 -5.13 -4.26
N ARG A 48 0.22 -4.62 -3.61
CA ARG A 48 0.23 -4.37 -2.17
C ARG A 48 -0.52 -3.09 -1.83
N TYR A 49 -1.20 -3.10 -0.70
CA TYR A 49 -1.76 -1.91 -0.09
C TYR A 49 -1.67 -2.01 1.43
N PHE A 50 -1.70 -0.85 2.07
CA PHE A 50 -1.82 -0.73 3.52
C PHE A 50 -3.17 -0.13 3.86
N TYR A 51 -3.73 -0.53 4.98
CA TYR A 51 -4.99 0.01 5.47
C TYR A 51 -4.98 0.21 6.98
N ASN A 52 -5.74 1.19 7.45
CA ASN A 52 -5.93 1.46 8.86
C ASN A 52 -7.38 1.86 9.16
N PHE A 53 -8.02 1.11 10.04
CA PHE A 53 -9.40 1.33 10.48
C PHE A 53 -9.52 1.95 11.88
N LYS A 54 -8.41 2.39 12.50
CA LYS A 54 -8.36 2.91 13.88
C LYS A 54 -9.44 3.95 14.18
N TYR A 55 -9.72 4.86 13.24
CA TYR A 55 -10.65 5.98 13.44
C TYR A 55 -12.08 5.71 13.02
N THR A 56 -12.38 4.52 12.50
CA THR A 56 -13.75 4.15 12.13
C THR A 56 -14.61 3.76 13.34
N ASN A 57 -14.04 3.67 14.54
CA ASN A 57 -14.71 3.24 15.78
C ASN A 57 -15.46 1.90 15.65
N GLY A 58 -15.01 1.01 14.75
CA GLY A 58 -15.69 -0.26 14.47
C GLY A 58 -17.03 -0.11 13.73
N SER A 59 -17.35 1.08 13.24
CA SER A 59 -18.56 1.34 12.44
C SER A 59 -18.48 0.56 11.13
N ARG A 60 -19.57 -0.15 10.80
CA ARG A 60 -19.77 -0.74 9.47
C ARG A 60 -20.14 0.30 8.41
N ASN A 61 -20.59 1.48 8.83
CA ASN A 61 -20.98 2.59 7.96
C ASN A 61 -19.84 3.62 7.93
N ILE A 62 -18.81 3.34 7.13
CA ILE A 62 -17.68 4.24 6.91
C ILE A 62 -18.13 5.35 5.96
N LYS A 63 -18.17 6.60 6.44
CA LYS A 63 -18.65 7.75 5.67
C LYS A 63 -17.59 8.39 4.77
N ALA A 64 -16.32 8.19 5.10
CA ALA A 64 -15.19 8.78 4.38
C ALA A 64 -14.02 7.79 4.34
N VAL A 65 -13.28 7.84 3.23
CA VAL A 65 -12.07 7.05 3.01
C VAL A 65 -11.01 7.97 2.45
N PHE A 66 -9.82 7.98 3.06
CA PHE A 66 -8.65 8.63 2.51
C PHE A 66 -7.77 7.60 1.82
N LEU A 67 -7.47 7.84 0.53
CA LEU A 67 -6.63 6.99 -0.28
C LEU A 67 -5.35 7.75 -0.65
N ARG A 68 -4.19 7.20 -0.28
CA ARG A 68 -2.88 7.62 -0.77
C ARG A 68 -2.47 6.76 -1.94
N LEU A 69 -1.98 7.39 -3.01
CA LEU A 69 -1.32 6.68 -4.11
C LEU A 69 0.20 6.72 -3.87
N GLY A 70 0.84 5.57 -3.99
CA GLY A 70 2.31 5.47 -3.99
C GLY A 70 2.91 6.26 -5.15
N GLY A 71 4.10 6.81 -4.93
CA GLY A 71 4.88 7.48 -5.96
C GLY A 71 5.91 6.55 -6.59
N GLU A 72 7.04 7.11 -7.00
CA GLU A 72 8.13 6.40 -7.67
C GLU A 72 9.07 5.68 -6.67
N GLY A 73 8.51 4.84 -5.79
CA GLY A 73 9.29 4.09 -4.83
C GLY A 73 8.48 3.11 -3.99
N PRO A 74 9.16 2.24 -3.21
CA PRO A 74 8.50 1.33 -2.29
C PRO A 74 7.60 2.09 -1.32
N LEU A 75 6.40 1.54 -1.10
CA LEU A 75 5.48 2.09 -0.13
C LEU A 75 5.77 1.53 1.26
N HIS A 76 5.60 2.37 2.29
CA HIS A 76 5.84 2.00 3.67
C HIS A 76 4.55 1.97 4.50
N ILE A 77 4.46 1.05 5.44
CA ILE A 77 3.34 0.98 6.42
C ILE A 77 3.23 2.23 7.29
N SER A 78 4.32 3.00 7.44
CA SER A 78 4.35 4.30 8.10
C SER A 78 3.35 5.29 7.49
N THR A 79 3.01 5.13 6.20
CA THR A 79 2.05 6.00 5.49
C THR A 79 0.63 5.93 6.03
N VAL A 80 0.25 4.83 6.70
CA VAL A 80 -1.07 4.67 7.33
C VAL A 80 -1.00 4.46 8.84
N SER A 81 0.19 4.53 9.44
CA SER A 81 0.38 4.38 10.90
C SER A 81 0.96 5.61 11.58
N ASN A 82 1.61 6.52 10.85
CA ASN A 82 2.18 7.73 11.42
C ASN A 82 1.10 8.80 11.65
N GLU A 83 0.76 9.02 12.92
CA GLU A 83 -0.25 9.98 13.38
C GLU A 83 0.07 11.45 13.08
N ALA A 84 1.34 11.77 12.77
CA ALA A 84 1.75 13.12 12.37
C ALA A 84 1.43 13.43 10.90
N THR A 85 0.98 12.46 10.11
CA THR A 85 0.64 12.69 8.70
C THR A 85 -0.73 13.37 8.56
N PRO A 86 -0.91 14.29 7.58
CA PRO A 86 -2.20 14.95 7.36
C PRO A 86 -3.35 13.97 7.14
N MET A 87 -3.07 12.85 6.47
CA MET A 87 -4.04 11.79 6.22
C MET A 87 -4.58 11.17 7.50
N MET A 88 -3.70 10.86 8.47
CA MET A 88 -4.10 10.32 9.76
C MET A 88 -4.82 11.35 10.63
N MET A 89 -4.39 12.62 10.58
CA MET A 89 -5.07 13.73 11.25
C MET A 89 -6.50 13.91 10.75
N TRP A 90 -6.72 13.90 9.43
CA TRP A 90 -8.06 13.98 8.85
C TRP A 90 -8.88 12.73 9.11
N ALA A 91 -8.28 11.54 9.08
CA ALA A 91 -8.99 10.32 9.41
C ALA A 91 -9.54 10.35 10.84
N LYS A 92 -8.75 10.87 11.79
CA LYS A 92 -9.20 11.12 13.16
C LYS A 92 -10.34 12.14 13.24
N GLN A 93 -10.23 13.23 12.50
CA GLN A 93 -11.23 14.31 12.49
C GLN A 93 -12.58 13.85 11.91
N TYR A 94 -12.56 13.05 10.84
CA TYR A 94 -13.77 12.67 10.09
C TYR A 94 -14.24 11.23 10.39
N GLY A 95 -13.54 10.49 11.25
CA GLY A 95 -13.84 9.09 11.52
C GLY A 95 -13.70 8.20 10.29
N ALA A 96 -12.65 8.43 9.50
CA ALA A 96 -12.46 7.82 8.18
C ALA A 96 -11.57 6.57 8.24
N ALA A 97 -11.69 5.72 7.20
CA ALA A 97 -10.71 4.69 6.93
C ALA A 97 -9.55 5.26 6.10
N VAL A 98 -8.36 4.71 6.28
CA VAL A 98 -7.16 5.13 5.54
C VAL A 98 -6.61 3.97 4.75
N PHE A 99 -6.29 4.22 3.48
CA PHE A 99 -5.64 3.27 2.59
C PHE A 99 -4.44 3.92 1.91
N SER A 100 -3.42 3.13 1.63
CA SER A 100 -2.24 3.55 0.88
C SER A 100 -1.89 2.45 -0.11
N LEU A 101 -2.00 2.76 -1.39
CA LEU A 101 -1.87 1.82 -2.49
C LEU A 101 -0.47 1.89 -3.08
N GLU A 102 0.26 0.77 -3.09
CA GLU A 102 1.61 0.75 -3.67
C GLU A 102 1.54 0.85 -5.19
N HIS A 103 2.39 1.69 -5.77
CA HIS A 103 2.45 1.86 -7.21
C HIS A 103 3.00 0.59 -7.87
N ARG A 104 2.40 0.16 -8.98
CA ARG A 104 2.91 -1.00 -9.75
C ARG A 104 4.36 -0.76 -10.18
N PHE A 105 5.14 -1.84 -10.25
CA PHE A 105 6.58 -1.88 -10.53
C PHE A 105 7.50 -1.40 -9.40
N TYR A 106 6.96 -0.91 -8.28
CA TYR A 106 7.74 -0.49 -7.13
C TYR A 106 7.55 -1.40 -5.93
N GLY A 107 8.58 -1.49 -5.08
CA GLY A 107 8.59 -2.35 -3.91
C GLY A 107 8.27 -3.81 -4.29
N VAL A 108 7.29 -4.39 -3.60
CA VAL A 108 6.88 -5.79 -3.82
C VAL A 108 5.71 -5.93 -4.82
N SER A 109 5.13 -4.82 -5.28
CA SER A 109 4.03 -4.81 -6.26
C SER A 109 4.55 -4.96 -7.69
N ARG A 110 5.06 -6.16 -7.98
CA ARG A 110 5.76 -6.50 -9.24
C ARG A 110 4.89 -7.38 -10.13
N PRO A 111 4.47 -6.90 -11.31
CA PRO A 111 3.54 -7.65 -12.14
C PRO A 111 4.14 -8.92 -12.78
N LYS A 112 5.45 -8.95 -13.07
CA LYS A 112 6.18 -10.15 -13.47
C LYS A 112 7.46 -10.30 -12.63
N PRO A 113 7.86 -11.54 -12.27
CA PRO A 113 9.14 -11.78 -11.62
C PRO A 113 10.30 -11.44 -12.56
N TYR A 114 11.49 -11.16 -12.00
CA TYR A 114 12.70 -11.05 -12.81
C TYR A 114 12.96 -12.41 -13.46
N VAL A 115 12.97 -12.44 -14.78
CA VAL A 115 13.57 -13.54 -15.53
C VAL A 115 15.08 -13.35 -15.42
N CYS A 116 15.73 -14.27 -14.71
CA CYS A 116 17.18 -14.40 -14.66
C CYS A 116 17.73 -14.85 -16.01
#